data_AF-A0A0B1SBG7-F1
#
_entry.id   AF-A0A0B1SBG7-F1
#
_cell.length_a   1.000
_cell.length_b   1.000
_cell.length_c   1.000
_cell.angle_alpha   90.00
_cell.angle_beta   90.00
_cell.angle_gamma   90.00
#
_symmetry.space_group_name_H-M   'P 1'
#
loop_
_entity.id
_entity.type
_entity.pdbx_description
1 polymer ?
#
loop_
_entity_poly.entity_id
_entity_poly.type
_entity_poly.pdbx_seq_one_letter_code
_entity_poly.pdbx_strand_id
1 'polypeptide(L)'
;MSYEIAFKEGLPYECTCPVCDQALRAPIITACGHNFCRQCIKTHDGPIPCPVCQTEVTAESLKSDKKKHRQVQALVVKCPFHHDGCSWEGPLKEMQRHAERCEYHAIPCTNECGKMVPEREMAEHLAICQKKLARCNYCNLQLKSTHLEKHLKICPRMIISCPFQCGLVDRPREEDAVN
;
A
#
# COMPACT_ATOMS: atom_id res chain seq x y z
N MET A 1 -4.24 -2.48 4.79
CA MET A 1 -3.47 -3.74 4.74
C MET A 1 -2.73 -3.85 6.05
N SER A 2 -2.96 -4.90 6.84
CA SER A 2 -2.25 -5.14 8.09
C SER A 2 -0.94 -5.85 7.76
N TYR A 3 0.17 -5.13 7.81
CA TYR A 3 1.49 -5.73 7.69
C TYR A 3 1.83 -6.43 9.01
N GLU A 4 2.33 -7.67 8.92
CA GLU A 4 2.87 -8.37 10.08
C GLU A 4 4.26 -7.81 10.36
N ILE A 5 4.42 -7.18 11.53
CA ILE A 5 5.65 -6.50 11.91
C ILE A 5 6.53 -7.49 12.69
N ALA A 6 7.72 -7.76 12.17
CA ALA A 6 8.70 -8.60 12.84
C ALA A 6 9.59 -7.76 13.77
N PHE A 7 9.67 -8.16 15.04
CA PHE A 7 10.58 -7.56 16.03
C PHE A 7 11.97 -8.18 15.91
N LYS A 8 13.02 -7.35 15.93
CA LYS A 8 14.41 -7.81 15.72
C LYS A 8 14.87 -8.83 16.76
N GLU A 9 14.59 -8.56 18.03
CA GLU A 9 14.97 -9.41 19.17
C GLU A 9 13.77 -10.20 19.73
N GLY A 10 12.68 -10.28 18.96
CA GLY A 10 11.38 -10.75 19.46
C GLY A 10 10.63 -9.68 20.25
N LEU A 11 9.37 -9.98 20.58
CA LEU A 11 8.53 -9.08 21.37
C LEU A 11 8.76 -9.34 22.88
N PRO A 12 9.24 -8.35 23.65
CA PRO A 12 9.42 -8.53 25.09
C PRO A 12 8.08 -8.80 25.79
N TYR A 13 8.06 -9.75 26.72
CA TYR A 13 6.85 -10.13 27.48
C TYR A 13 6.15 -8.93 28.13
N GLU A 14 6.92 -8.00 28.69
CA GLU A 14 6.43 -6.77 29.32
C GLU A 14 5.76 -5.78 28.35
N CYS A 15 5.97 -5.95 27.05
CA CYS A 15 5.34 -5.19 25.96
C CYS A 15 4.24 -6.00 25.24
N THR A 16 3.98 -7.23 25.67
CA THR A 16 2.94 -8.11 25.12
C THR A 16 1.63 -7.92 25.87
N CYS A 17 0.53 -7.89 25.12
CA CYS A 17 -0.80 -7.86 25.71
C CYS A 17 -1.23 -9.29 26.10
N PRO A 18 -1.61 -9.56 27.37
CA PRO A 18 -2.02 -10.89 27.80
C PRO A 18 -3.32 -11.42 27.16
N VAL A 19 -4.07 -10.58 26.45
CA VAL A 19 -5.37 -10.94 25.85
C VAL A 19 -5.23 -11.27 24.36
N CYS A 20 -4.46 -10.50 23.60
CA CYS A 20 -4.29 -10.73 22.16
C CYS A 20 -2.92 -11.31 21.78
N ASP A 21 -2.00 -11.45 22.73
CA ASP A 21 -0.64 -11.96 22.52
C ASP A 21 0.16 -11.20 21.44
N GLN A 22 -0.10 -9.89 21.35
CA GLN A 22 0.56 -8.98 20.41
C GLN A 22 1.15 -7.79 21.18
N ALA A 23 2.01 -7.02 20.50
CA ALA A 23 2.54 -5.78 21.05
C ALA A 23 1.42 -4.84 21.48
N LEU A 24 1.54 -4.26 22.68
CA LEU A 24 0.52 -3.41 23.28
C LEU A 24 0.16 -2.21 22.37
N ARG A 25 -1.05 -2.22 21.83
CA ARG A 25 -1.63 -1.12 21.03
C ARG A 25 -2.43 -0.18 21.91
N ALA A 26 -2.00 1.08 21.98
CA ALA A 26 -2.54 2.08 22.89
C ALA A 26 -2.67 1.52 24.32
N PRO A 27 -1.55 1.22 25.00
CA PRO A 27 -1.56 0.52 26.29
C PRO A 27 -2.37 1.28 27.33
N ILE A 28 -3.18 0.53 28.06
CA ILE A 28 -3.94 0.95 29.22
C ILE A 28 -3.39 0.19 30.43
N ILE A 29 -3.12 0.91 31.50
CA ILE A 29 -2.76 0.36 32.81
C ILE A 29 -3.99 0.37 33.71
N THR A 30 -4.25 -0.78 34.35
CA THR A 30 -5.28 -0.93 35.37
C THR A 30 -4.77 -0.48 36.74
N ALA A 31 -5.65 -0.27 37.72
CA ALA A 31 -5.23 0.06 39.09
C ALA A 31 -4.38 -1.04 39.76
N CYS A 32 -4.54 -2.30 39.35
CA CYS A 32 -3.69 -3.40 39.79
C CYS A 32 -2.33 -3.47 39.08
N GLY A 33 -2.03 -2.55 38.15
CA GLY A 33 -0.71 -2.40 37.51
C GLY A 33 -0.50 -3.21 36.23
N HIS A 34 -1.49 -3.96 35.75
CA HIS A 34 -1.39 -4.75 34.52
C HIS A 34 -1.69 -3.92 33.28
N ASN A 35 -1.01 -4.23 32.18
CA ASN A 35 -1.10 -3.51 30.92
C ASN A 35 -1.85 -4.32 29.85
N PHE A 36 -2.76 -3.67 29.14
CA PHE A 36 -3.53 -4.26 28.05
C PHE A 36 -3.67 -3.29 26.88
N CYS A 37 -4.04 -3.77 25.69
CA CYS A 37 -4.44 -2.87 24.61
C CYS A 37 -5.77 -2.20 24.99
N ARG A 38 -5.96 -0.92 24.61
CA ARG A 38 -7.25 -0.22 24.79
C ARG A 38 -8.46 -0.95 24.20
N GLN A 39 -8.24 -1.76 23.17
CA GLN A 39 -9.28 -2.57 22.55
C GLN A 39 -9.50 -3.92 23.24
N CYS A 40 -8.51 -4.43 23.96
CA CYS A 40 -8.56 -5.73 24.63
C CYS A 40 -9.14 -5.65 26.05
N ILE A 41 -9.02 -4.49 26.71
CA ILE A 41 -9.65 -4.23 28.00
C ILE A 41 -10.67 -3.10 27.84
N LYS A 42 -11.96 -3.43 27.92
CA LYS A 42 -13.08 -2.48 27.88
C LYS A 42 -14.15 -2.91 28.85
N THR A 43 -14.59 -1.97 29.68
CA THR A 43 -15.76 -2.12 30.54
C THR A 43 -16.99 -1.73 29.73
N HIS A 44 -17.79 -2.72 29.32
CA HIS A 44 -19.00 -2.45 28.54
C HIS A 44 -20.19 -2.06 29.44
N ASP A 45 -20.36 -2.70 30.60
CA ASP A 45 -21.53 -2.51 31.49
C ASP A 45 -21.18 -2.63 32.99
N GLY A 46 -19.98 -2.17 33.38
CA GLY A 46 -19.56 -2.15 34.79
C GLY A 46 -18.16 -2.73 35.01
N PRO A 47 -17.81 -2.99 36.28
CA PRO A 47 -16.51 -3.54 36.62
C PRO A 47 -16.31 -4.92 36.01
N ILE A 48 -15.10 -5.16 35.51
CA ILE A 48 -14.68 -6.46 34.96
C ILE A 48 -13.48 -7.00 35.73
N PRO A 49 -13.30 -8.32 35.84
CA PRO A 49 -12.10 -8.88 36.44
C PRO A 49 -10.89 -8.68 35.54
N CYS A 50 -9.75 -8.29 36.13
CA CYS A 50 -8.47 -8.25 35.43
C CYS A 50 -8.11 -9.65 34.88
N PRO A 51 -7.83 -9.82 33.57
CA PRO A 51 -7.49 -11.11 32.99
C PRO A 51 -6.24 -11.79 33.57
N VAL A 52 -5.39 -11.07 34.30
CA VAL A 52 -4.14 -11.60 34.87
C VAL A 52 -4.27 -11.95 36.35
N CYS A 53 -4.93 -11.10 37.14
CA CYS A 53 -4.95 -11.22 38.61
C CYS A 53 -6.35 -11.20 39.22
N GLN A 54 -7.39 -11.15 38.40
CA GLN A 54 -8.82 -11.14 38.78
C GLN A 54 -9.28 -9.95 39.65
N THR A 55 -8.41 -8.99 39.99
CA THR A 55 -8.80 -7.74 40.64
C THR A 55 -9.83 -7.00 39.83
N GLU A 56 -10.82 -6.42 40.49
CA GLU A 56 -11.87 -5.62 39.85
C GLU A 56 -11.28 -4.38 39.15
N VAL A 57 -11.66 -4.20 37.90
CA VAL A 57 -11.24 -3.09 37.03
C VAL A 57 -12.48 -2.33 36.60
N THR A 58 -12.55 -1.05 36.99
CA THR A 58 -13.62 -0.12 36.59
C THR A 58 -13.15 0.80 35.46
N ALA A 59 -14.08 1.47 34.78
CA ALA A 59 -13.78 2.40 33.70
C ALA A 59 -12.87 3.55 34.16
N GLU A 60 -13.03 4.03 35.39
CA GLU A 60 -12.25 5.12 35.99
C GLU A 60 -10.83 4.69 36.36
N SER A 61 -10.65 3.40 36.65
CA SER A 61 -9.36 2.81 36.99
C SER A 61 -8.45 2.62 35.77
N LEU A 62 -9.00 2.65 34.56
CA LEU A 62 -8.29 2.49 33.29
C LEU A 62 -7.62 3.79 32.87
N LYS A 63 -6.29 3.80 32.86
CA LYS A 63 -5.50 4.97 32.45
C LYS A 63 -4.58 4.63 31.29
N SER A 64 -4.38 5.56 30.36
CA SER A 64 -3.41 5.37 29.28
C SER A 64 -1.97 5.34 29.83
N ASP A 65 -1.24 4.25 29.60
CA ASP A 65 0.15 4.13 30.01
C ASP A 65 1.08 4.72 28.94
N LYS A 66 1.35 6.03 29.08
CA LYS A 66 2.25 6.75 28.16
C LYS A 66 3.69 6.21 28.23
N LYS A 67 4.13 5.70 29.38
CA LYS A 67 5.49 5.16 29.55
C LYS A 67 5.62 3.84 28.77
N LYS A 68 4.67 2.92 28.98
CA LYS A 68 4.61 1.66 28.24
C LYS A 68 4.41 1.88 26.75
N HIS A 69 3.61 2.88 26.36
CA HIS A 69 3.48 3.26 24.96
C HIS A 69 4.82 3.67 24.34
N ARG A 70 5.58 4.55 24.99
CA ARG A 70 6.92 4.95 24.51
C ARG A 70 7.88 3.76 24.43
N GLN A 71 7.81 2.84 25.39
CA GLN A 71 8.63 1.64 25.42
C GLN A 71 8.35 0.74 24.20
N VAL A 72 7.08 0.43 23.94
CA VAL A 72 6.66 -0.36 22.77
C VAL A 72 7.08 0.32 21.46
N GLN A 73 6.94 1.65 21.38
CA GLN A 73 7.30 2.45 20.23
C GLN A 73 8.82 2.54 19.97
N ALA A 74 9.65 2.25 20.98
CA ALA A 74 11.10 2.22 20.89
C ALA A 74 11.65 0.84 20.48
N LEU A 75 10.82 -0.21 20.47
CA LEU A 75 11.24 -1.54 20.03
C LEU A 75 11.71 -1.50 18.58
N VAL A 76 12.81 -2.19 18.30
CA VAL A 76 13.37 -2.27 16.95
C VAL A 76 12.65 -3.35 16.15
N VAL A 77 12.16 -2.95 14.98
CA VAL A 77 11.43 -3.81 14.04
C VAL A 77 12.11 -3.81 12.69
N LYS A 78 11.86 -4.88 11.94
CA LYS A 78 12.33 -5.02 10.55
C LYS A 78 11.21 -4.64 9.59
N CYS A 79 11.59 -4.12 8.43
CA CYS A 79 10.63 -3.90 7.35
C CYS A 79 9.94 -5.23 6.97
N PRO A 80 8.61 -5.24 6.73
CA PRO A 80 7.91 -6.43 6.23
C PRO A 80 8.53 -6.99 4.93
N PHE A 81 9.11 -6.11 4.09
CA PHE A 81 9.77 -6.46 2.83
C PHE A 81 11.28 -6.75 3.01
N HIS A 82 11.73 -7.07 4.23
CA HIS A 82 13.12 -7.44 4.46
C HIS A 82 13.52 -8.72 3.72
N HIS A 83 12.58 -9.63 3.50
CA HIS A 83 12.79 -10.82 2.68
C HIS A 83 12.97 -10.51 1.18
N ASP A 84 12.38 -9.43 0.69
CA ASP A 84 12.53 -8.96 -0.69
C ASP A 84 13.80 -8.12 -0.92
N GLY A 85 14.53 -7.80 0.16
CA GLY A 85 15.80 -7.08 0.12
C GLY A 85 15.82 -5.76 0.90
N CYS A 86 14.72 -5.34 1.53
CA CYS A 86 14.72 -4.12 2.33
C CYS A 86 15.54 -4.28 3.62
N SER A 87 16.70 -3.64 3.72
CA SER A 87 17.55 -3.71 4.91
C SER A 87 17.15 -2.74 6.03
N TRP A 88 15.96 -2.15 5.97
CA TRP A 88 15.54 -1.20 6.99
C TRP A 88 15.19 -1.91 8.30
N GLU A 89 15.86 -1.48 9.36
CA GLU A 89 15.58 -1.82 10.74
C GLU A 89 15.56 -0.53 11.56
N GLY A 90 14.57 -0.37 12.43
CA GLY A 90 14.47 0.84 13.22
C GLY A 90 13.36 0.78 14.27
N PRO A 91 13.22 1.83 15.10
CA PRO A 91 12.16 1.89 16.10
C PRO A 91 10.77 1.76 15.47
N LEU A 92 9.84 1.07 16.13
CA LEU A 92 8.47 0.86 15.67
C LEU A 92 7.76 2.18 15.29
N LYS A 93 8.03 3.28 16.03
CA LYS A 93 7.49 4.62 15.73
C LYS A 93 7.87 5.17 14.34
N GLU A 94 8.98 4.69 13.77
CA GLU A 94 9.53 5.15 12.49
C GLU A 94 9.09 4.24 11.32
N MET A 95 8.61 3.03 11.63
CA MET A 95 8.16 2.05 10.63
C MET A 95 7.11 2.61 9.68
N GLN A 96 6.14 3.39 10.19
CA GLN A 96 5.11 3.99 9.32
C GLN A 96 5.73 4.94 8.28
N ARG A 97 6.66 5.80 8.70
CA ARG A 97 7.35 6.73 7.81
C ARG A 97 8.22 5.99 6.79
N HIS A 98 8.86 4.90 7.21
CA HIS A 98 9.60 4.06 6.29
C HIS A 98 8.67 3.39 5.28
N ALA A 99 7.53 2.84 5.70
CA ALA A 99 6.58 2.17 4.81
C ALA A 99 6.08 3.09 3.68
N GLU A 100 5.88 4.37 3.95
CA GLU A 100 5.48 5.38 2.95
C GLU A 100 6.55 5.65 1.87
N ARG A 101 7.81 5.28 2.11
CA ARG A 101 8.96 5.53 1.23
C ARG A 101 9.75 4.25 0.93
N CYS A 102 9.17 3.09 1.23
CA CYS A 102 9.88 1.84 1.09
C CYS A 102 9.87 1.45 -0.38
N GLU A 103 11.03 1.42 -1.02
CA GLU A 103 11.17 1.12 -2.45
C GLU A 103 10.66 -0.29 -2.83
N TYR A 104 10.58 -1.18 -1.84
CA TYR A 104 10.08 -2.56 -1.95
C TYR A 104 8.57 -2.66 -1.73
N HIS A 105 7.95 -1.62 -1.16
CA HIS A 105 6.50 -1.61 -0.97
C HIS A 105 5.81 -1.46 -2.32
N ALA A 106 4.97 -2.44 -2.66
CA ALA A 106 4.20 -2.39 -3.88
C ALA A 106 3.08 -1.34 -3.77
N ILE A 107 3.10 -0.37 -4.69
CA ILE A 107 2.11 0.69 -4.81
C ILE A 107 1.25 0.48 -6.07
N PRO A 108 -0.01 0.95 -6.11
CA PRO A 108 -0.85 0.80 -7.29
C PRO A 108 -0.22 1.54 -8.48
N CYS A 109 -0.25 0.90 -9.66
CA CYS A 109 0.21 1.52 -10.90
C CYS A 109 -0.48 2.87 -11.16
N THR A 110 0.30 3.89 -11.53
CA THR A 110 -0.19 5.24 -11.86
C THR A 110 -1.08 5.30 -13.11
N ASN A 111 -0.94 4.34 -14.03
CA ASN A 111 -1.87 4.17 -15.16
C ASN A 111 -3.15 3.38 -14.78
N GLU A 112 -3.35 3.12 -13.48
CA GLU A 112 -4.47 2.38 -12.92
C GLU A 112 -4.67 1.02 -13.60
N CYS A 113 -3.58 0.34 -13.98
CA CYS A 113 -3.67 -0.94 -14.67
C CYS A 113 -4.17 -2.09 -13.78
N GLY A 114 -4.31 -1.84 -12.47
CA GLY A 114 -4.74 -2.81 -11.46
C GLY A 114 -3.59 -3.62 -10.85
N LYS A 115 -2.36 -3.48 -11.38
CA LYS A 115 -1.17 -4.11 -10.79
C LYS A 115 -0.61 -3.25 -9.65
N MET A 116 -0.17 -3.93 -8.59
CA MET A 116 0.65 -3.38 -7.52
C MET A 116 2.12 -3.62 -7.92
N VAL A 117 2.92 -2.56 -7.98
CA VAL A 117 4.30 -2.62 -8.47
C VAL A 117 5.19 -1.90 -7.46
N PRO A 118 6.32 -2.50 -7.02
CA PRO A 118 7.31 -1.81 -6.19
C PRO A 118 7.76 -0.51 -6.85
N GLU A 119 8.00 0.53 -6.06
CA GLU A 119 8.41 1.84 -6.59
C GLU A 119 9.65 1.73 -7.49
N ARG A 120 10.63 0.91 -7.08
CA ARG A 120 11.86 0.63 -7.86
C ARG A 120 11.60 0.05 -9.26
N GLU A 121 10.51 -0.69 -9.45
CA GLU A 121 10.16 -1.37 -10.70
C GLU A 121 9.10 -0.60 -11.50
N MET A 122 8.58 0.52 -10.97
CA MET A 122 7.49 1.27 -11.61
C MET A 122 7.90 1.82 -12.98
N ALA A 123 9.14 2.30 -13.13
CA ALA A 123 9.63 2.83 -14.41
C ALA A 123 9.63 1.77 -15.52
N GLU A 124 10.15 0.58 -15.23
CA GLU A 124 10.17 -0.56 -16.16
C GLU A 124 8.75 -1.04 -16.44
N HIS A 125 7.91 -1.14 -15.40
CA HIS A 125 6.50 -1.46 -15.57
C HIS A 125 5.79 -0.49 -16.50
N LEU A 126 5.97 0.82 -16.34
CA LEU A 126 5.33 1.85 -17.18
C LEU A 126 5.79 1.78 -18.64
N ALA A 127 6.99 1.25 -18.92
CA ALA A 127 7.45 1.02 -20.28
C ALA A 127 6.56 -0.01 -21.01
N ILE A 128 6.15 -1.07 -20.31
CA ILE A 128 5.36 -2.20 -20.85
C ILE A 128 3.89 -2.23 -20.37
N CYS A 129 3.46 -1.20 -19.65
CA CYS A 129 2.13 -1.15 -19.04
C CYS A 129 1.03 -1.09 -20.10
N GLN A 130 0.09 -2.03 -20.07
CA GLN A 130 -1.01 -2.10 -21.05
C GLN A 130 -1.92 -0.86 -21.04
N LYS A 131 -2.04 -0.17 -19.89
CA LYS A 131 -2.81 1.08 -19.78
C LYS A 131 -1.99 2.34 -20.04
N LYS A 132 -0.72 2.21 -20.46
CA LYS A 132 0.11 3.35 -20.88
C LYS A 132 -0.65 4.18 -21.91
N LEU A 133 -0.65 5.50 -21.75
CA LEU A 133 -1.19 6.39 -22.78
C LEU A 133 -0.22 6.42 -23.96
N ALA A 134 -0.71 6.04 -25.14
CA ALA A 134 0.00 6.14 -26.40
C ALA A 134 -0.54 7.33 -27.21
N ARG A 135 0.36 8.02 -27.89
CA ARG A 135 0.02 9.11 -28.81
C ARG A 135 -0.12 8.54 -30.21
N CYS A 136 -1.20 8.89 -30.91
CA CYS A 136 -1.31 8.60 -32.34
C CYS A 136 -0.33 9.47 -33.12
N ASN A 137 0.56 8.87 -33.93
CA ASN A 137 1.55 9.61 -34.72
C ASN A 137 0.93 10.45 -35.86
N TYR A 138 -0.32 10.18 -36.23
CA TYR A 138 -0.99 10.84 -37.35
C TYR A 138 -1.87 12.01 -36.92
N CYS A 139 -2.60 11.86 -35.81
CA CYS A 139 -3.52 12.90 -35.31
C CYS A 139 -3.14 13.47 -33.95
N ASN A 140 -2.08 12.97 -33.31
CA ASN A 140 -1.60 13.35 -31.98
C ASN A 140 -2.59 13.07 -30.83
N LEU A 141 -3.70 12.36 -31.08
CA LEU A 141 -4.66 11.97 -30.05
C LEU A 141 -3.99 11.02 -29.04
N GLN A 142 -4.15 11.31 -27.75
CA GLN A 142 -3.68 10.44 -26.68
C GLN A 142 -4.78 9.44 -26.30
N LEU A 143 -4.44 8.17 -26.29
CA LEU A 143 -5.36 7.07 -26.01
C LEU A 143 -4.68 6.02 -25.14
N LYS A 144 -5.45 5.21 -24.42
CA LYS A 144 -4.91 4.00 -23.78
C LYS A 144 -4.26 3.12 -24.86
N SER A 145 -3.10 2.53 -24.59
CA SER A 145 -2.39 1.68 -25.57
C SER A 145 -3.29 0.56 -26.11
N THR A 146 -4.16 -0.03 -25.29
CA THR A 146 -5.18 -1.01 -25.70
C THR A 146 -6.19 -0.49 -26.74
N HIS A 147 -6.42 0.81 -26.81
CA HIS A 147 -7.34 1.46 -27.74
C HIS A 147 -6.62 2.08 -28.95
N LEU A 148 -5.29 2.17 -28.93
CA LEU A 148 -4.52 2.73 -30.03
C LEU A 148 -4.71 1.92 -31.31
N GLU A 149 -4.62 0.58 -31.24
CA GLU A 149 -4.82 -0.29 -32.41
C GLU A 149 -6.21 -0.12 -33.03
N LYS A 150 -7.25 -0.01 -32.20
CA LYS A 150 -8.61 0.25 -32.67
C LYS A 150 -8.73 1.64 -33.30
N HIS A 151 -8.11 2.64 -32.69
CA HIS A 151 -8.08 3.99 -33.23
C HIS A 151 -7.35 4.06 -34.56
N LEU A 152 -6.20 3.41 -34.72
CA LEU A 152 -5.43 3.41 -35.96
C LEU A 152 -6.31 2.99 -37.15
N LYS A 153 -7.15 1.97 -36.99
CA LYS A 153 -8.10 1.52 -38.03
C LYS A 153 -9.12 2.57 -38.47
N ILE A 154 -9.46 3.53 -37.61
CA ILE A 154 -10.45 4.59 -37.87
C ILE A 154 -9.84 6.01 -37.83
N CYS A 155 -8.52 6.12 -37.74
CA CYS A 155 -7.86 7.40 -37.56
C CYS A 155 -8.01 8.22 -38.85
N PRO A 156 -8.58 9.44 -38.80
CA PRO A 156 -8.85 10.24 -40.00
C PRO A 156 -7.56 10.69 -40.70
N ARG A 157 -6.48 10.89 -39.93
CA ARG A 157 -5.17 11.30 -40.46
C ARG A 157 -4.23 10.14 -40.77
N MET A 158 -4.67 8.90 -40.56
CA MET A 158 -3.86 7.74 -40.92
C MET A 158 -3.68 7.72 -42.43
N ILE A 159 -2.42 7.57 -42.84
CA ILE A 159 -2.05 7.37 -44.22
C ILE A 159 -2.43 5.94 -44.62
N ILE A 160 -3.22 5.79 -45.69
CA ILE A 160 -3.60 4.49 -46.25
C ILE A 160 -2.99 4.33 -47.65
N SER A 161 -2.40 3.16 -47.88
CA SER A 161 -1.88 2.76 -49.19
C SER A 161 -3.03 2.34 -50.10
N CYS A 162 -2.94 2.68 -51.39
CA CYS A 162 -3.97 2.32 -52.36
C CYS A 162 -4.21 0.77 -52.38
N PRO A 163 -5.45 0.30 -52.19
CA PRO A 163 -5.78 -1.13 -52.18
C PRO A 163 -5.39 -1.87 -53.47
N PHE A 164 -5.25 -1.14 -54.58
CA PHE A 164 -4.95 -1.66 -55.91
C PHE A 164 -3.46 -1.62 -56.27
N GLN A 165 -2.57 -1.21 -55.35
CA GLN A 165 -1.12 -1.13 -55.55
C GLN A 165 -0.70 -0.45 -56.87
N CYS A 166 -1.49 0.51 -57.34
CA CYS A 166 -1.33 1.14 -58.65
C CYS A 166 -0.28 2.27 -58.70
N GLY A 167 0.51 2.45 -57.64
CA GLY A 167 1.55 3.49 -57.56
C GLY A 167 1.05 4.90 -57.21
N LEU A 168 -0.20 5.05 -56.78
CA LEU A 168 -0.72 6.33 -56.28
C LEU A 168 -0.11 6.70 -54.92
N VAL A 169 0.03 8.02 -54.70
CA VAL A 169 0.62 8.60 -53.49
C VAL A 169 -0.27 8.29 -52.28
N ASP A 170 0.38 7.84 -51.21
CA ASP A 170 -0.16 7.66 -49.88
C ASP A 170 -0.93 8.90 -49.39
N ARG A 171 -2.20 8.73 -49.00
CA ARG A 171 -3.09 9.84 -48.60
C ARG A 171 -3.77 9.62 -47.24
N PRO A 172 -4.12 10.69 -46.50
CA PRO A 172 -4.90 10.61 -45.26
C PRO A 172 -6.30 10.00 -45.50
N ARG A 173 -6.75 9.15 -44.56
CA ARG A 173 -8.06 8.47 -44.62
C ARG A 173 -9.26 9.41 -44.81
N GLU A 174 -9.20 10.63 -44.28
CA GLU A 174 -10.26 11.63 -44.44
C GLU A 174 -10.47 12.08 -45.90
N GLU A 175 -9.46 11.95 -46.76
CA GLU A 175 -9.53 12.27 -48.19
C GLU A 175 -10.22 11.16 -49.03
N ASP A 176 -10.45 9.98 -48.44
CA ASP A 176 -11.20 8.87 -49.08
C ASP A 176 -12.70 8.96 -48.85
N ALA A 177 -13.16 9.70 -47.83
CA ALA A 177 -14.58 9.78 -47.46
C ALA A 177 -15.41 10.74 -48.34
N VAL A 178 -14.78 11.41 -49.32
CA VAL A 178 -15.35 12.52 -50.10
C VAL A 178 -15.48 12.19 -51.60
N ASN A 179 -15.21 10.95 -52.04
CA ASN A 179 -15.41 10.52 -53.43
C ASN A 179 -16.26 9.26 -53.55
#